data_AF-A0A536HHZ3-F1
#
_entry.id   AF-A0A536HHZ3-F1
#
_cell.length_a   1.000
_cell.length_b   1.000
_cell.length_c   1.000
_cell.angle_alpha   90.00
_cell.angle_beta   90.00
_cell.angle_gamma   90.00
#
_symmetry.space_group_name_H-M   'P 1'
#
loop_
_entity.id
_entity.type
_entity.pdbx_description
1 polymer ?
#
loop_
_entity_poly.entity_id
_entity_poly.type
_entity_poly.pdbx_seq_one_letter_code
_entity_poly.pdbx_strand_id
1 'polypeptide(L)'
;VVNDPSTNKPVVAQLNGFIPSQYKGLGIDESGCIICHNGNRQATTEAGAHQNLVPNPFGVYDKAPQVFENNCAQCHGALGEGGKGPPLNDQNRLGFFSDDYYYRCIYLGNTGEEHLGTIMPAWGVSKNNRPPILKSDTINLLVHWIRMWQQYTSLP
;
A
#
# COMPACT_ATOMS: atom_id res chain seq x y z
N VAL A 1 4.02 -10.51 19.67
CA VAL A 1 4.56 -11.89 19.65
C VAL A 1 3.43 -12.88 19.55
N VAL A 2 3.30 -13.53 18.39
CA VAL A 2 2.35 -14.63 18.22
C VAL A 2 3.01 -15.88 18.80
N ASN A 3 2.42 -16.45 19.84
CA ASN A 3 2.89 -17.69 20.44
C ASN A 3 2.02 -18.87 19.96
N ASP A 4 2.66 -20.03 19.78
CA ASP A 4 1.97 -21.28 19.51
C ASP A 4 1.05 -21.62 20.71
N PRO A 5 -0.24 -21.88 20.51
CA PRO A 5 -1.19 -22.09 21.62
C PRO A 5 -0.91 -23.34 22.45
N SER A 6 -0.22 -24.33 21.88
CA SER A 6 0.07 -25.61 22.51
C SER A 6 1.39 -25.60 23.29
N THR A 7 2.36 -24.78 22.87
CA THR A 7 3.71 -24.74 23.47
C THR A 7 4.02 -23.42 24.16
N ASN A 8 3.19 -22.39 23.95
CA ASN A 8 3.37 -21.00 24.40
C ASN A 8 4.74 -20.40 24.02
N LYS A 9 5.35 -20.90 22.95
CA LYS A 9 6.62 -20.39 22.42
C LYS A 9 6.37 -19.46 21.23
N PRO A 10 7.23 -18.45 20.99
CA PRO A 10 7.12 -17.60 19.81
C PRO A 10 7.15 -18.42 18.52
N VAL A 11 6.20 -18.15 17.62
CA VAL A 11 6.19 -18.77 16.28
C VAL A 11 7.17 -18.01 15.39
N VAL A 12 8.21 -18.71 14.96
CA VAL A 12 9.22 -18.16 14.03
C VAL A 12 8.78 -18.47 12.60
N ALA A 13 8.73 -17.46 11.73
CA ALA A 13 8.38 -17.63 10.34
C ALA A 13 9.44 -18.48 9.62
N GLN A 14 9.09 -19.70 9.20
CA GLN A 14 9.97 -20.60 8.44
C GLN A 14 9.80 -20.37 6.92
N LEU A 15 10.01 -19.13 6.45
CA LEU A 15 9.87 -18.76 5.03
C LEU A 15 11.22 -18.88 4.31
N ASN A 16 11.64 -20.12 4.07
CA ASN A 16 12.90 -20.41 3.38
C ASN A 16 12.89 -19.86 1.94
N GLY A 17 13.88 -19.03 1.60
CA GLY A 17 14.12 -18.53 0.23
C GLY A 17 13.54 -17.15 -0.09
N PHE A 18 12.65 -16.60 0.74
CA PHE A 18 12.03 -15.27 0.52
C PHE A 18 12.52 -14.19 1.49
N ILE A 19 13.11 -14.58 2.63
CA ILE A 19 13.54 -13.65 3.67
C ILE A 19 15.04 -13.33 3.49
N PRO A 20 15.42 -12.06 3.25
CA PRO A 20 16.82 -11.61 3.32
C PRO A 20 17.45 -12.01 4.67
N SER A 21 18.74 -12.37 4.67
CA SER A 21 19.44 -12.90 5.85
C SER A 21 19.27 -12.08 7.13
N GLN A 22 19.08 -10.76 7.00
CA GLN A 22 18.84 -9.81 8.08
C GLN A 22 17.53 -10.02 8.87
N TYR A 23 16.57 -10.81 8.38
CA TYR A 23 15.31 -11.09 9.09
C TYR A 23 15.14 -12.57 9.47
N LYS A 24 16.19 -13.38 9.30
CA LYS A 24 16.17 -14.81 9.64
C LYS A 24 16.12 -14.99 11.16
N GLY A 25 15.06 -15.61 11.67
CA GLY A 25 14.89 -15.91 13.10
C GLY A 25 14.02 -14.91 13.88
N LEU A 26 13.50 -13.86 13.23
CA LEU A 26 12.52 -12.95 13.82
C LEU A 26 11.14 -13.60 13.95
N GLY A 27 10.32 -13.11 14.88
CA GLY A 27 8.95 -13.59 15.09
C GLY A 27 8.07 -13.32 13.87
N ILE A 28 7.04 -14.14 13.65
CA ILE A 28 6.02 -13.90 12.59
C ILE A 28 5.35 -12.51 12.74
N ASP A 29 5.34 -11.95 13.93
CA ASP A 29 4.86 -10.59 14.21
C ASP A 29 5.82 -9.49 13.74
N GLU A 30 7.13 -9.77 13.68
CA GLU A 30 8.16 -8.84 13.21
C GLU A 30 8.44 -8.99 11.71
N SER A 31 8.37 -10.22 11.19
CA SER A 31 8.70 -10.55 9.80
C SER A 31 7.47 -10.92 8.96
N GLY A 32 6.50 -11.63 9.53
CA GLY A 32 5.28 -12.08 8.84
C GLY A 32 4.21 -11.02 8.61
N CYS A 33 4.13 -9.96 9.42
CA CYS A 33 3.17 -8.87 9.17
C CYS A 33 3.46 -8.09 7.87
N ILE A 34 4.74 -7.99 7.52
CA ILE A 34 5.21 -7.26 6.33
C ILE A 34 5.33 -8.21 5.12
N ILE A 35 5.72 -9.48 5.36
CA ILE A 35 6.00 -10.46 4.31
C ILE A 35 4.79 -11.35 3.97
N CYS A 36 3.90 -11.64 4.93
CA CYS A 36 2.71 -12.49 4.73
C CYS A 36 1.37 -11.73 4.77
N HIS A 37 1.31 -10.58 5.46
CA HIS A 37 0.09 -9.74 5.55
C HIS A 37 0.20 -8.41 4.80
N ASN A 38 1.27 -8.22 4.02
CA ASN A 38 1.45 -7.16 3.02
C ASN A 38 1.09 -5.73 3.49
N GLY A 39 1.18 -5.44 4.79
CA GLY A 39 0.75 -4.16 5.37
C GLY A 39 -0.75 -3.84 5.19
N ASN A 40 -1.55 -4.73 4.58
CA ASN A 40 -2.92 -4.42 4.20
C ASN A 40 -3.92 -4.68 5.32
N ARG A 41 -3.59 -5.51 6.33
CA ARG A 41 -4.47 -5.93 7.45
C ARG A 41 -5.92 -6.27 7.06
N GLN A 42 -6.17 -6.59 5.79
CA GLN A 42 -7.53 -6.68 5.24
C GLN A 42 -7.73 -7.98 4.45
N ALA A 43 -6.68 -8.79 4.29
CA ALA A 43 -6.86 -10.16 3.85
C ALA A 43 -7.65 -10.93 4.91
N THR A 44 -8.92 -11.18 4.64
CA THR A 44 -9.79 -12.04 5.45
C THR A 44 -9.60 -13.53 5.14
N THR A 45 -8.80 -13.86 4.12
CA THR A 45 -8.48 -15.24 3.70
C THR A 45 -7.02 -15.36 3.25
N GLU A 46 -6.44 -16.56 3.37
CA GLU A 46 -5.08 -16.90 2.92
C GLU A 46 -4.88 -16.65 1.42
N ALA A 47 -5.89 -17.00 0.60
CA ALA A 47 -5.83 -16.75 -0.84
C ALA A 47 -5.74 -15.24 -1.17
N GLY A 48 -6.43 -14.38 -0.40
CA GLY A 48 -6.35 -12.93 -0.55
C GLY A 48 -5.01 -12.33 -0.08
N ALA A 49 -4.32 -13.01 0.84
CA ALA A 49 -2.98 -12.62 1.29
C ALA A 49 -1.87 -12.96 0.25
N HIS A 50 -2.09 -14.00 -0.56
CA HIS A 50 -1.13 -14.53 -1.54
C HIS A 50 -1.44 -14.16 -3.00
N GLN A 51 -2.51 -13.41 -3.28
CA GLN A 51 -2.60 -12.68 -4.54
C GLN A 51 -1.46 -11.66 -4.55
N ASN A 52 -0.74 -11.58 -5.66
CA ASN A 52 0.55 -10.91 -5.84
C ASN A 52 0.46 -9.38 -5.62
N LEU A 53 0.23 -8.97 -4.37
CA LEU A 53 -0.13 -7.61 -3.94
C LEU A 53 1.02 -6.95 -3.16
N VAL A 54 2.21 -7.54 -3.12
CA VAL A 54 3.43 -6.81 -2.72
C VAL A 54 4.17 -6.43 -3.99
N PRO A 55 4.12 -5.17 -4.42
CA PRO A 55 5.24 -4.66 -5.18
C PRO A 55 6.45 -4.78 -4.27
N ASN A 56 7.47 -5.46 -4.77
CA ASN A 56 8.80 -5.54 -4.18
C ASN A 56 9.14 -4.22 -3.45
N PRO A 57 9.41 -4.22 -2.13
CA PRO A 57 9.72 -2.99 -1.39
C PRO A 57 10.88 -2.20 -2.02
N PHE A 58 11.85 -2.90 -2.64
CA PHE A 58 12.89 -2.24 -3.43
C PHE A 58 12.31 -1.49 -4.63
N GLY A 59 11.31 -2.05 -5.32
CA GLY A 59 10.60 -1.38 -6.40
C GLY A 59 9.78 -0.18 -5.91
N VAL A 60 9.20 -0.25 -4.71
CA VAL A 60 8.49 0.89 -4.09
C VAL A 60 9.47 2.05 -3.91
N TYR A 61 10.59 1.84 -3.24
CA TYR A 61 11.59 2.89 -3.00
C TYR A 61 12.29 3.37 -4.28
N ASP A 62 12.52 2.49 -5.26
CA ASP A 62 13.20 2.84 -6.51
C ASP A 62 12.34 3.76 -7.40
N LYS A 63 11.02 3.55 -7.43
CA LYS A 63 10.14 4.19 -8.42
C LYS A 63 9.08 5.10 -7.83
N ALA A 64 8.41 4.69 -6.75
CA ALA A 64 7.24 5.40 -6.24
C ALA A 64 7.54 6.83 -5.75
N PRO A 65 8.64 7.13 -5.02
CA PRO A 65 8.89 8.49 -4.54
C PRO A 65 8.97 9.51 -5.67
N GLN A 66 9.71 9.20 -6.74
CA GLN A 66 9.85 10.11 -7.88
C GLN A 66 8.53 10.33 -8.63
N VAL A 67 7.72 9.28 -8.76
CA VAL A 67 6.40 9.39 -9.38
C VAL A 67 5.47 10.21 -8.48
N PHE A 68 5.48 9.98 -7.17
CA PHE A 68 4.68 10.71 -6.20
C PHE A 68 5.03 12.20 -6.19
N GLU A 69 6.32 12.54 -6.16
CA GLU A 69 6.80 13.92 -6.20
C GLU A 69 6.32 14.65 -7.46
N ASN A 70 6.46 14.01 -8.62
CA ASN A 70 6.14 14.64 -9.91
C ASN A 70 4.64 14.80 -10.16
N ASN A 71 3.79 13.96 -9.56
CA ASN A 71 2.38 13.83 -9.96
C ASN A 71 1.38 14.06 -8.82
N CYS A 72 1.76 13.81 -7.57
CA CYS A 72 0.86 13.75 -6.42
C CYS A 72 1.15 14.85 -5.40
N ALA A 73 2.43 15.11 -5.10
CA ALA A 73 2.88 15.99 -4.02
C ALA A 73 2.40 17.44 -4.19
N GLN A 74 2.24 17.92 -5.42
CA GLN A 74 1.75 19.29 -5.67
C GLN A 74 0.35 19.55 -5.10
N CYS A 75 -0.47 18.51 -4.97
CA CYS A 75 -1.82 18.61 -4.39
C CYS A 75 -1.90 18.01 -2.98
N HIS A 76 -1.21 16.89 -2.75
CA HIS A 76 -1.32 16.11 -1.51
C HIS A 76 -0.17 16.33 -0.52
N GLY A 77 0.78 17.22 -0.82
CA GLY A 77 1.96 17.46 0.03
C GLY A 77 3.06 16.41 -0.18
N ALA A 78 4.31 16.78 0.11
CA ALA A 78 5.47 15.91 -0.11
C ALA A 78 5.48 14.69 0.83
N LEU A 79 4.86 14.84 2.01
CA LEU A 79 4.69 13.81 3.03
C LEU A 79 3.23 13.34 3.14
N GLY A 80 2.40 13.64 2.15
CA GLY A 80 0.99 13.29 2.15
C GLY A 80 0.14 14.11 3.12
N GLU A 81 0.64 15.25 3.61
CA GLU A 81 -0.01 16.13 4.59
C GLU A 81 -1.23 16.90 4.04
N GLY A 82 -1.47 16.83 2.74
CA GLY A 82 -2.57 17.50 2.06
C GLY A 82 -2.22 18.92 1.58
N GLY A 83 -3.24 19.65 1.15
CA GLY A 83 -3.12 21.00 0.64
C GLY A 83 -4.31 21.32 -0.26
N LYS A 84 -4.11 21.27 -1.58
CA LYS A 84 -5.21 21.34 -2.55
C LYS A 84 -6.06 20.07 -2.53
N GLY A 85 -5.39 18.91 -2.38
CA GLY A 85 -6.01 17.62 -2.16
C GLY A 85 -6.07 17.28 -0.67
N PRO A 86 -6.90 16.28 -0.28
CA PRO A 86 -6.95 15.81 1.10
C PRO A 86 -5.63 15.19 1.56
N PRO A 87 -5.37 15.14 2.88
CA PRO A 87 -4.22 14.42 3.43
C PRO A 87 -4.32 12.92 3.11
N LEU A 88 -3.22 12.38 2.60
CA LEU A 88 -3.04 10.95 2.33
C LEU A 88 -2.39 10.22 3.52
N ASN A 89 -1.70 10.95 4.40
CA ASN A 89 -1.10 10.41 5.61
C ASN A 89 -2.05 10.43 6.84
N ASP A 90 -3.34 10.71 6.62
CA ASP A 90 -4.36 10.68 7.67
C ASP A 90 -4.55 9.25 8.20
N GLN A 91 -4.30 9.06 9.50
CA GLN A 91 -4.27 7.73 10.11
C GLN A 91 -5.65 7.09 10.21
N ASN A 92 -6.72 7.88 10.36
CA ASN A 92 -8.08 7.35 10.40
C ASN A 92 -8.46 6.79 9.02
N ARG A 93 -8.11 7.50 7.95
CA ARG A 93 -8.32 7.05 6.57
C ARG A 93 -7.46 5.83 6.25
N LEU A 94 -6.18 5.86 6.59
CA LEU A 94 -5.28 4.72 6.37
C LEU A 94 -5.74 3.49 7.19
N GLY A 95 -6.24 3.67 8.41
CA GLY A 95 -6.80 2.59 9.22
C GLY A 95 -8.10 2.01 8.64
N PHE A 96 -8.95 2.85 8.05
CA PHE A 96 -10.29 2.48 7.61
C PHE A 96 -10.37 1.95 6.18
N PHE A 97 -9.71 2.62 5.22
CA PHE A 97 -9.84 2.31 3.79
C PHE A 97 -8.90 1.20 3.33
N SER A 98 -9.29 0.51 2.26
CA SER A 98 -8.51 -0.57 1.65
C SER A 98 -7.51 -0.13 0.60
N ASP A 99 -6.55 -1.00 0.29
CA ASP A 99 -5.61 -0.76 -0.82
C ASP A 99 -6.35 -0.62 -2.15
N ASP A 100 -7.41 -1.39 -2.33
CA ASP A 100 -8.32 -1.30 -3.47
C ASP A 100 -9.06 0.05 -3.53
N TYR A 101 -9.44 0.63 -2.38
CA TYR A 101 -9.93 2.01 -2.33
C TYR A 101 -8.87 2.98 -2.85
N TYR A 102 -7.64 2.94 -2.34
CA TYR A 102 -6.56 3.83 -2.81
C TYR A 102 -6.21 3.60 -4.28
N TYR A 103 -6.20 2.34 -4.73
CA TYR A 103 -5.97 1.97 -6.12
C TYR A 103 -7.04 2.59 -7.02
N ARG A 104 -8.33 2.45 -6.69
CA ARG A 104 -9.42 3.05 -7.47
C ARG A 104 -9.34 4.57 -7.50
N CYS A 105 -9.01 5.19 -6.37
CA CYS A 105 -8.84 6.64 -6.30
C CYS A 105 -7.78 7.12 -7.31
N ILE A 106 -6.61 6.46 -7.37
CA ILE A 106 -5.55 6.81 -8.32
C ILE A 106 -5.95 6.41 -9.75
N TYR A 107 -6.48 5.21 -9.95
CA TYR A 107 -6.80 4.67 -11.26
C TYR A 107 -7.88 5.49 -11.97
N LEU A 108 -9.02 5.70 -11.29
CA LEU A 108 -10.20 6.36 -11.85
C LEU A 108 -10.14 7.88 -11.71
N GLY A 109 -9.44 8.42 -10.71
CA GLY A 109 -9.40 9.86 -10.42
C GLY A 109 -10.78 10.49 -10.49
N ASN A 110 -10.89 11.63 -11.19
CA ASN A 110 -12.13 12.37 -11.32
C ASN A 110 -13.26 11.72 -12.13
N THR A 111 -13.06 10.49 -12.60
CA THR A 111 -14.08 9.67 -13.26
C THR A 111 -14.68 8.59 -12.37
N GLY A 112 -14.06 8.33 -11.21
CA GLY A 112 -14.54 7.36 -10.21
C GLY A 112 -15.46 8.02 -9.19
N GLU A 113 -16.28 7.20 -8.52
CA GLU A 113 -17.24 7.68 -7.52
C GLU A 113 -16.57 8.42 -6.36
N GLU A 114 -15.36 8.01 -5.97
CA GLU A 114 -14.62 8.59 -4.85
C GLU A 114 -14.18 10.05 -5.09
N HIS A 115 -14.05 10.46 -6.36
CA HIS A 115 -13.45 11.74 -6.76
C HIS A 115 -14.20 12.42 -7.92
N LEU A 116 -15.43 12.01 -8.20
CA LEU A 116 -16.19 12.44 -9.38
C LEU A 116 -16.23 13.97 -9.50
N GLY A 117 -15.77 14.49 -10.63
CA GLY A 117 -15.79 15.94 -10.92
C GLY A 117 -14.72 16.77 -10.20
N THR A 118 -13.81 16.15 -9.46
CA THR A 118 -12.67 16.85 -8.86
C THR A 118 -11.57 17.15 -9.89
N ILE A 119 -10.51 17.84 -9.45
CA ILE A 119 -9.30 18.10 -10.24
C ILE A 119 -8.34 16.92 -10.29
N MET A 120 -8.60 15.81 -9.57
CA MET A 120 -7.71 14.66 -9.52
C MET A 120 -7.71 13.92 -10.87
N PRO A 121 -6.58 13.81 -11.59
CA PRO A 121 -6.56 13.14 -12.89
C PRO A 121 -6.88 11.64 -12.79
N ALA A 122 -7.54 11.08 -13.80
CA ALA A 122 -7.70 9.63 -13.95
C ALA A 122 -6.39 9.01 -14.48
N TRP A 123 -5.52 8.55 -13.59
CA TRP A 123 -4.16 8.16 -13.96
C TRP A 123 -4.09 6.81 -14.69
N GLY A 124 -5.00 5.89 -14.37
CA GLY A 124 -5.02 4.52 -14.88
C GLY A 124 -5.99 4.28 -16.05
N VAL A 125 -6.79 5.28 -16.42
CA VAL A 125 -7.80 5.15 -17.47
C VAL A 125 -7.24 5.54 -18.84
N SER A 126 -7.37 4.64 -19.81
CA SER A 126 -7.16 4.97 -21.23
C SER A 126 -8.28 5.88 -21.73
N LYS A 127 -7.92 6.97 -22.42
CA LYS A 127 -8.91 7.92 -22.95
C LYS A 127 -8.54 8.34 -24.37
N ASN A 128 -9.54 8.38 -25.27
CA ASN A 128 -9.38 8.84 -26.66
C ASN A 128 -8.23 8.12 -27.41
N ASN A 129 -8.17 6.78 -27.32
CA ASN A 129 -7.11 5.95 -27.89
C ASN A 129 -5.69 6.25 -27.35
N ARG A 130 -5.57 6.98 -26.23
CA ARG A 130 -4.29 7.18 -25.54
C ARG A 130 -4.16 6.15 -24.41
N PRO A 131 -2.95 5.58 -24.22
CA PRO A 131 -2.69 4.72 -23.08
C PRO A 131 -2.84 5.50 -21.76
N PRO A 132 -3.00 4.79 -20.63
CA PRO A 132 -3.09 5.44 -19.33
C PRO A 132 -1.77 6.14 -18.99
N ILE A 133 -1.85 7.21 -18.18
CA ILE A 133 -0.68 7.97 -17.74
C ILE A 133 0.22 7.08 -16.87
N LEU A 134 -0.39 6.29 -15.99
CA LEU A 134 0.28 5.33 -15.12
C LEU A 134 -0.21 3.91 -15.43
N LYS A 135 0.72 2.97 -15.55
CA LYS A 135 0.41 1.53 -15.62
C LYS A 135 -0.01 1.02 -14.24
N SER A 136 -0.84 -0.02 -14.20
CA SER A 136 -1.33 -0.66 -12.96
C SER A 136 -0.22 -0.99 -11.96
N ASP A 137 0.93 -1.52 -12.41
CA ASP A 137 2.07 -1.81 -11.52
C ASP A 137 2.60 -0.56 -10.82
N THR A 138 2.60 0.58 -11.52
CA THR A 138 3.04 1.86 -10.94
C THR A 138 2.02 2.41 -9.96
N ILE A 139 0.73 2.21 -10.25
CA ILE A 139 -0.35 2.59 -9.32
C ILE A 139 -0.26 1.76 -8.04
N ASN A 140 -0.03 0.45 -8.14
CA ASN A 140 0.22 -0.40 -6.98
C ASN A 140 1.42 0.13 -6.18
N LEU A 141 2.56 0.41 -6.83
CA LEU A 141 3.73 0.99 -6.15
C LEU A 141 3.39 2.30 -5.38
N LEU A 142 2.54 3.16 -5.94
CA LEU A 142 2.08 4.39 -5.27
C LEU A 142 1.14 4.11 -4.09
N VAL A 143 0.24 3.13 -4.20
CA VAL A 143 -0.60 2.70 -3.07
C VAL A 143 0.28 2.26 -1.91
N HIS A 144 1.28 1.44 -2.17
CA HIS A 144 2.21 0.99 -1.12
C HIS A 144 3.07 2.13 -0.58
N TRP A 145 3.48 3.09 -1.41
CA TRP A 145 4.15 4.30 -0.95
C TRP A 145 3.30 5.09 0.06
N ILE A 146 2.02 5.31 -0.24
CA ILE A 146 1.08 5.97 0.67
C ILE A 146 0.91 5.18 1.98
N ARG A 147 0.84 3.85 1.88
CA ARG A 147 0.72 2.96 3.04
C ARG A 147 1.90 3.01 4.00
N MET A 148 3.08 3.44 3.57
CA MET A 148 4.23 3.53 4.46
C MET A 148 4.04 4.59 5.57
N TRP A 149 3.09 5.53 5.41
CA TRP A 149 2.74 6.47 6.47
C TRP A 149 1.80 5.90 7.52
N GLN A 150 1.20 4.72 7.29
CA GLN A 150 0.27 4.11 8.24
C GLN A 150 1.02 3.63 9.48
N GLN A 151 0.60 4.12 10.63
CA GLN A 151 1.14 3.72 11.93
C GLN A 151 0.47 2.43 12.41
N TYR A 152 1.26 1.60 13.09
CA TYR A 152 0.77 0.30 13.53
C TYR A 152 -0.10 0.35 14.79
N THR A 153 -0.13 1.50 15.47
CA THR A 153 -0.79 1.73 16.75
C THR A 153 -2.16 2.39 16.64
N SER A 154 -2.51 2.95 15.49
CA SER A 154 -3.83 3.51 15.21
C SER A 154 -4.81 2.37 14.85
N LEU A 155 -5.76 2.12 15.73
CA LEU A 155 -6.90 1.24 15.46
C LEU A 155 -7.94 2.02 14.63
N PRO A 156 -8.68 1.34 13.72
CA PRO A 156 -9.80 1.95 12.99
C PRO A 156 -10.90 2.47 13.93
#